data_AF-A0A9W6ZJM2-F1
#
_entry.id   AF-A0A9W6ZJM2-F1
#
_cell.length_a   1.000
_cell.length_b   1.000
_cell.length_c   1.000
_cell.angle_alpha   90.00
_cell.angle_beta   90.00
_cell.angle_gamma   90.00
#
_symmetry.space_group_name_H-M   'P 1'
#
loop_
_entity.id
_entity.type
_entity.pdbx_description
1 polymer ?
#
loop_
_entity_poly.entity_id
_entity_poly.type
_entity_poly.pdbx_seq_one_letter_code
_entity_poly.pdbx_strand_id
1 'polypeptide(L)'
;MIPAPSSITDSEKEEMVAQISRLINEQEMMPQAKMKKGQKTGKASQLDHHTLAVCAMIVDKLPTEEVWRAWAKEQDSSLHARFFIHAAKPDSPDVSPWTKQNLIPTSCAPKWNDYLIVAGIIELLKAAMTDPCVTHCIVVTESCVPLLRFVDLYRNLLEINGTPTNGTEEVISRPFKTYMSHYDVKSPRCTKFDSQSWFPKLQANGFPSDKSDFLRKALPGWSVLGREDCEGILRVDERAKQMWKIWEGVWAPEEVYLPTAINVHNGMKNVVDRVINFAAWDEKNPDVTKRANPFWFDGRFGEVRNCEE
;
A
#
# COMPACT_ATOMS: atom_id res chain seq x y z
N MET A 1 5.78 12.07 20.30
CA MET A 1 5.73 13.42 19.73
C MET A 1 6.93 13.55 18.78
N ILE A 2 6.68 13.70 17.48
CA ILE A 2 7.74 13.76 16.46
C ILE A 2 8.17 15.24 16.34
N PRO A 3 9.46 15.60 16.53
CA PRO A 3 9.91 16.99 16.44
C PRO A 3 9.69 17.59 15.05
N ALA A 4 9.43 18.91 15.01
CA ALA A 4 9.31 19.64 13.74
C ALA A 4 10.64 19.53 12.95
N PRO A 5 10.59 19.19 11.65
CA PRO A 5 11.80 18.94 10.88
C PRO A 5 12.58 20.25 10.64
N SER A 6 13.89 20.23 10.94
CA SER A 6 14.84 21.21 10.43
C SER A 6 14.97 21.08 8.91
N SER A 7 15.25 22.19 8.20
CA SER A 7 15.56 22.17 6.77
C SER A 7 16.71 21.20 6.48
N ILE A 8 16.56 20.36 5.46
CA ILE A 8 17.60 19.41 5.02
C ILE A 8 18.80 20.21 4.50
N THR A 9 19.99 19.86 4.98
CA THR A 9 21.26 20.35 4.44
C THR A 9 21.57 19.70 3.10
N ASP A 10 22.36 20.35 2.24
CA ASP A 10 22.72 19.75 0.94
C ASP A 10 23.48 18.42 1.10
N SER A 11 24.30 18.27 2.15
CA SER A 11 24.99 17.02 2.47
C SER A 11 24.02 15.88 2.79
N GLU A 12 22.94 16.14 3.53
CA GLU A 12 21.90 15.12 3.81
C GLU A 12 21.17 14.73 2.52
N LYS A 13 20.90 15.69 1.61
CA LYS A 13 20.31 15.39 0.30
C LYS A 13 21.22 14.49 -0.55
N GLU A 14 22.51 14.79 -0.60
CA GLU A 14 23.50 13.99 -1.35
C GLU A 14 23.61 12.57 -0.79
N GLU A 15 23.63 12.41 0.53
CA GLU A 15 23.63 11.08 1.16
C GLU A 15 22.37 10.29 0.82
N MET A 16 21.21 10.93 0.84
CA MET A 16 19.94 10.33 0.47
C MET A 16 19.90 9.89 -1.01
N VAL A 17 20.36 10.73 -1.93
CA VAL A 17 20.54 10.38 -3.35
C VAL A 17 21.42 9.14 -3.51
N ALA A 18 22.53 9.10 -2.77
CA ALA A 18 23.45 7.97 -2.82
C ALA A 18 22.80 6.68 -2.27
N GLN A 19 22.00 6.78 -1.21
CA GLN A 19 21.26 5.62 -0.66
C GLN A 19 20.22 5.09 -1.65
N ILE A 20 19.41 5.96 -2.26
CA ILE A 20 18.44 5.57 -3.30
C ILE A 20 19.13 4.87 -4.46
N SER A 21 20.23 5.46 -4.93
CA SER A 21 21.00 4.90 -6.05
C SER A 21 21.58 3.53 -5.70
N ARG A 22 22.05 3.32 -4.46
CA ARG A 22 22.51 2.00 -4.00
C ARG A 22 21.39 0.98 -3.98
N LEU A 23 20.21 1.32 -3.44
CA LEU A 23 19.06 0.41 -3.40
C LEU A 23 18.63 -0.03 -4.80
N ILE A 24 18.55 0.95 -5.72
CA ILE A 24 18.21 0.71 -7.11
C ILE A 24 19.27 -0.16 -7.79
N ASN A 25 20.55 0.16 -7.64
CA ASN A 25 21.62 -0.60 -8.26
C ASN A 25 21.71 -2.02 -7.67
N GLU A 26 21.47 -2.20 -6.37
CA GLU A 26 21.35 -3.53 -5.73
C GLU A 26 20.24 -4.36 -6.38
N GLN A 27 19.11 -3.74 -6.71
CA GLN A 27 18.01 -4.41 -7.41
C GLN A 27 18.41 -4.82 -8.84
N GLU A 28 19.11 -3.95 -9.58
CA GLU A 28 19.60 -4.25 -10.94
C GLU A 28 20.70 -5.32 -10.94
N MET A 29 21.55 -5.32 -9.91
CA MET A 29 22.68 -6.25 -9.77
C MET A 29 22.30 -7.58 -9.12
N MET A 30 21.17 -7.67 -8.42
CA MET A 30 20.65 -8.96 -7.97
C MET A 30 20.47 -9.82 -9.22
N PRO A 31 21.29 -10.88 -9.40
CA PRO A 31 21.13 -11.74 -10.55
C PRO A 31 19.67 -12.16 -10.58
N GLN A 32 19.09 -12.26 -11.77
CA GLN A 32 17.98 -13.19 -11.97
C GLN A 32 18.56 -14.60 -11.76
N ALA A 33 19.00 -14.89 -10.53
CA ALA A 33 19.33 -16.19 -10.09
C ALA A 33 18.04 -16.94 -10.34
N LYS A 34 18.03 -17.72 -11.44
CA LYS A 34 17.08 -18.81 -11.63
C LYS A 34 16.95 -19.37 -10.24
N MET A 35 15.79 -19.18 -9.60
CA MET A 35 15.54 -19.69 -8.26
C MET A 35 15.94 -21.14 -8.37
N LYS A 36 17.15 -21.46 -7.91
CA LYS A 36 17.61 -22.84 -7.89
C LYS A 36 16.52 -23.45 -7.03
N LYS A 37 15.85 -24.49 -7.55
CA LYS A 37 14.91 -25.32 -6.80
C LYS A 37 15.67 -25.84 -5.59
N GLY A 38 15.78 -24.98 -4.59
CA GLY A 38 16.67 -25.09 -3.46
C GLY A 38 15.92 -25.94 -2.49
N GLN A 39 16.59 -27.03 -2.10
CA GLN A 39 16.39 -27.82 -0.90
C GLN A 39 15.06 -27.59 -0.20
N LYS A 40 14.25 -28.65 -0.17
CA LYS A 40 13.10 -28.85 0.73
C LYS A 40 13.43 -28.30 2.12
N THR A 41 13.19 -27.01 2.34
CA THR A 41 13.12 -26.41 3.66
C THR A 41 12.01 -27.18 4.35
N GLY A 42 12.34 -27.78 5.49
CA GLY A 42 11.47 -28.72 6.20
C GLY A 42 10.03 -28.22 6.17
N LYS A 43 9.09 -29.13 5.83
CA LYS A 43 7.65 -28.88 5.67
C LYS A 43 7.26 -27.61 6.43
N ALA A 44 7.20 -26.48 5.73
CA ALA A 44 6.57 -25.30 6.29
C ALA A 44 5.19 -25.81 6.67
N SER A 45 4.90 -25.84 7.98
CA SER A 45 3.55 -26.13 8.44
C SER A 45 2.70 -25.14 7.68
N GLN A 46 1.92 -25.66 6.74
CA GLN A 46 0.96 -24.88 5.98
C GLN A 46 0.21 -24.08 7.03
N LEU A 47 0.31 -22.75 6.96
CA LEU A 47 -0.39 -21.92 7.93
C LEU A 47 -1.87 -22.25 7.72
N ASP A 48 -2.44 -23.02 8.65
CA ASP A 48 -3.86 -23.43 8.61
C ASP A 48 -4.80 -22.22 8.71
N HIS A 49 -4.22 -21.04 8.99
CA HIS A 49 -4.91 -19.79 9.21
C HIS A 49 -4.26 -18.67 8.39
N HIS A 50 -5.10 -17.88 7.75
CA HIS A 50 -4.69 -16.67 7.07
C HIS A 50 -5.39 -15.45 7.64
N THR A 51 -4.64 -14.36 7.80
CA THR A 51 -5.14 -13.10 8.34
C THR A 51 -5.03 -11.99 7.30
N LEU A 52 -6.15 -11.31 7.04
CA LEU A 52 -6.18 -10.03 6.35
C LEU A 52 -6.10 -8.90 7.39
N ALA A 53 -5.03 -8.13 7.34
CA ALA A 53 -4.86 -6.95 8.20
C ALA A 53 -5.54 -5.74 7.56
N VAL A 54 -6.54 -5.18 8.25
CA VAL A 54 -7.17 -3.89 7.91
C VAL A 54 -6.38 -2.78 8.57
N CYS A 55 -5.58 -2.07 7.77
CA CYS A 55 -4.74 -0.96 8.19
C CYS A 55 -5.50 0.36 7.98
N ALA A 56 -6.17 0.84 9.01
CA ALA A 56 -7.03 2.02 8.93
C ALA A 56 -6.31 3.29 9.44
N MET A 57 -6.24 4.30 8.60
CA MET A 57 -5.85 5.66 8.97
C MET A 57 -7.12 6.47 9.25
N ILE A 58 -7.23 7.08 10.44
CA ILE A 58 -8.36 7.94 10.81
C ILE A 58 -7.88 9.23 11.48
N VAL A 59 -8.71 10.27 11.50
CA VAL A 59 -8.43 11.45 12.33
C VAL A 59 -8.76 11.19 13.80
N ASP A 60 -10.04 11.02 14.12
CA ASP A 60 -10.55 10.84 15.49
C ASP A 60 -11.75 9.89 15.58
N LYS A 61 -12.35 9.50 14.46
CA LYS A 61 -13.54 8.64 14.43
C LYS A 61 -13.50 7.72 13.21
N LEU A 62 -14.09 6.54 13.34
CA LEU A 62 -14.42 5.64 12.24
C LEU A 62 -15.96 5.64 12.04
N PRO A 63 -16.53 6.51 11.20
CA PRO A 63 -17.98 6.67 11.06
C PRO A 63 -18.70 5.37 10.68
N THR A 64 -18.02 4.46 9.99
CA THR A 64 -18.56 3.20 9.46
C THR A 64 -18.15 2.00 10.31
N GLU A 65 -17.80 2.21 11.57
CA GLU A 65 -17.33 1.15 12.49
C GLU A 65 -18.28 -0.06 12.54
N GLU A 66 -19.59 0.16 12.63
CA GLU A 66 -20.56 -0.93 12.74
C GLU A 66 -20.52 -1.86 11.50
N VAL A 67 -20.30 -1.28 10.32
CA VAL A 67 -20.16 -2.02 9.06
C VAL A 67 -18.88 -2.87 9.09
N TRP A 68 -17.75 -2.28 9.49
CA TRP A 68 -16.49 -2.99 9.62
C TRP A 68 -16.54 -4.12 10.66
N ARG A 69 -17.22 -3.90 11.79
CA ARG A 69 -17.43 -4.93 12.82
C ARG A 69 -18.33 -6.06 12.33
N ALA A 70 -19.38 -5.75 11.57
CA ALA A 70 -20.24 -6.76 10.97
C ALA A 70 -19.44 -7.60 9.94
N TRP A 71 -18.70 -6.92 9.07
CA TRP A 71 -17.84 -7.54 8.06
C TRP A 71 -16.79 -8.48 8.68
N ALA A 72 -16.13 -8.07 9.75
CA ALA A 72 -15.12 -8.88 10.45
C ALA A 72 -15.68 -10.13 11.14
N LYS A 73 -16.98 -10.16 11.45
CA LYS A 73 -17.64 -11.33 12.07
C LYS A 73 -17.90 -12.46 11.09
N GLU A 74 -17.79 -12.22 9.78
CA GLU A 74 -17.93 -13.25 8.75
C GLU A 74 -16.71 -14.17 8.64
N GLN A 75 -15.69 -13.97 9.48
CA GLN A 75 -14.54 -14.86 9.59
C GLN A 75 -14.92 -16.30 9.94
N ASP A 76 -14.10 -17.25 9.48
CA ASP A 76 -14.24 -18.67 9.78
C ASP A 76 -12.98 -19.21 10.48
N SER A 77 -12.85 -20.54 10.59
CA SER A 77 -11.72 -21.15 11.28
C SER A 77 -10.39 -20.98 10.56
N SER A 78 -10.36 -20.68 9.25
CA SER A 78 -9.12 -20.52 8.47
C SER A 78 -8.88 -19.09 7.98
N LEU A 79 -9.90 -18.24 7.97
CA LEU A 79 -9.83 -16.87 7.47
C LEU A 79 -10.16 -15.86 8.56
N HIS A 80 -9.23 -14.96 8.86
CA HIS A 80 -9.37 -13.95 9.91
C HIS A 80 -9.22 -12.53 9.38
N ALA A 81 -9.96 -11.59 9.95
CA ALA A 81 -9.78 -10.16 9.74
C ALA A 81 -9.27 -9.53 11.04
N ARG A 82 -8.17 -8.78 10.96
CA ARG A 82 -7.60 -8.08 12.13
C ARG A 82 -7.43 -6.60 11.82
N PHE A 83 -7.82 -5.75 12.76
CA PHE A 83 -7.76 -4.31 12.58
C PHE A 83 -6.53 -3.74 13.27
N PHE A 84 -5.85 -2.85 12.56
CA PHE A 84 -4.78 -2.01 13.04
C PHE A 84 -5.19 -0.59 12.71
N ILE A 85 -5.35 0.26 13.72
CA ILE A 85 -5.88 1.61 13.54
C ILE A 85 -4.85 2.62 14.00
N HIS A 86 -4.54 3.56 13.12
CA HIS A 86 -3.79 4.76 13.45
C HIS A 86 -4.78 5.91 13.50
N ALA A 87 -4.77 6.66 14.60
CA ALA A 87 -5.58 7.86 14.77
C ALA A 87 -4.68 9.09 14.91
N ALA A 88 -4.99 10.16 14.18
CA ALA A 88 -4.32 11.45 14.32
C ALA A 88 -4.54 12.10 15.70
N LYS A 89 -5.68 11.80 16.33
CA LYS A 89 -6.07 12.26 17.67
C LYS A 89 -6.58 11.06 18.49
N PRO A 90 -5.68 10.17 18.95
CA PRO A 90 -6.06 8.92 19.61
C PRO A 90 -6.79 9.14 20.94
N ASP A 91 -6.58 10.28 21.59
CA ASP A 91 -7.22 10.66 22.86
C ASP A 91 -8.56 11.39 22.68
N SER A 92 -9.03 11.59 21.44
CA SER A 92 -10.31 12.24 21.18
C SER A 92 -11.46 11.47 21.86
N PRO A 93 -12.44 12.17 22.45
CA PRO A 93 -13.64 11.53 22.99
C PRO A 93 -14.46 10.80 21.91
N ASP A 94 -14.28 11.13 20.64
CA ASP A 94 -14.97 10.50 19.50
C ASP A 94 -14.38 9.13 19.12
N VAL A 95 -13.21 8.77 19.64
CA VAL A 95 -12.61 7.44 19.43
C VAL A 95 -13.37 6.42 20.29
N SER A 96 -14.08 5.50 19.64
CA SER A 96 -14.90 4.49 20.33
C SER A 96 -14.05 3.51 21.15
N PRO A 97 -14.63 2.78 22.11
CA PRO A 97 -13.93 1.71 22.82
C PRO A 97 -13.38 0.61 21.89
N TRP A 98 -14.10 0.27 20.82
CA TRP A 98 -13.64 -0.73 19.85
C TRP A 98 -12.47 -0.20 19.04
N THR A 99 -12.51 1.06 18.59
CA THR A 99 -11.38 1.70 17.91
C THR A 99 -10.16 1.73 18.84
N LYS A 100 -10.32 2.11 20.11
CA LYS A 100 -9.24 2.13 21.10
C LYS A 100 -8.55 0.77 21.29
N GLN A 101 -9.32 -0.32 21.27
CA GLN A 101 -8.77 -1.69 21.39
C GLN A 101 -7.91 -2.10 20.18
N ASN A 102 -8.11 -1.46 19.03
CA ASN A 102 -7.38 -1.74 17.79
C ASN A 102 -6.36 -0.64 17.43
N LEU A 103 -6.17 0.37 18.30
CA LEU A 103 -5.17 1.40 18.08
C LEU A 103 -3.76 0.80 18.14
N ILE A 104 -2.92 1.18 17.19
CA ILE A 104 -1.49 0.96 17.29
C ILE A 104 -0.89 1.95 18.31
N PRO A 105 0.22 1.62 18.99
CA PRO A 105 0.78 2.47 20.04
C PRO A 105 1.39 3.78 19.51
N THR A 106 1.77 3.82 18.23
CA THR A 106 2.35 5.01 17.59
C THR A 106 1.25 5.85 16.94
N SER A 107 1.27 7.15 17.19
CA SER A 107 0.42 8.12 16.49
C SER A 107 1.26 9.29 15.97
N CYS A 108 0.87 9.78 14.79
CA CYS A 108 1.29 11.05 14.21
C CYS A 108 0.02 11.82 13.84
N ALA A 109 0.10 13.14 13.72
CA ALA A 109 -1.05 13.99 13.38
C ALA A 109 -0.90 14.54 11.96
N PRO A 110 -1.11 13.70 10.92
CA PRO A 110 -0.95 14.15 9.54
C PRO A 110 -1.99 15.21 9.21
N LYS A 111 -1.55 16.21 8.44
CA LYS A 111 -2.48 17.10 7.72
C LYS A 111 -2.91 16.44 6.41
N TRP A 112 -3.92 17.02 5.76
CA TRP A 112 -4.31 16.58 4.43
C TRP A 112 -3.13 16.76 3.44
N ASN A 113 -2.86 15.72 2.64
CA ASN A 113 -1.71 15.64 1.72
C ASN A 113 -0.33 15.78 2.39
N ASP A 114 -0.22 15.40 3.66
CA ASP A 114 1.04 15.43 4.41
C ASP A 114 1.81 14.11 4.23
N TYR A 115 3.14 14.18 4.15
CA TYR A 115 4.01 12.99 4.10
C TYR A 115 3.87 12.12 5.35
N LEU A 116 3.41 12.71 6.47
CA LEU A 116 3.08 11.97 7.69
C LEU A 116 1.97 10.92 7.49
N ILE A 117 1.16 11.02 6.43
CA ILE A 117 0.21 9.97 6.05
C ILE A 117 0.97 8.67 5.77
N VAL A 118 2.06 8.76 5.00
CA VAL A 118 2.88 7.59 4.69
C VAL A 118 3.56 7.03 5.93
N ALA A 119 4.05 7.90 6.81
CA ALA A 119 4.61 7.47 8.09
C ALA A 119 3.57 6.70 8.94
N GLY A 120 2.31 7.16 8.97
CA GLY A 120 1.22 6.44 9.63
C GLY A 120 0.95 5.07 9.01
N ILE A 121 0.93 4.98 7.67
CA ILE A 121 0.79 3.70 6.95
C ILE A 121 1.95 2.75 7.28
N ILE A 122 3.19 3.23 7.33
CA ILE A 122 4.34 2.40 7.72
C ILE A 122 4.19 1.84 9.14
N GLU A 123 3.75 2.66 10.11
CA GLU A 123 3.53 2.18 11.47
C GLU A 123 2.41 1.13 11.56
N LEU A 124 1.37 1.27 10.73
CA LEU A 124 0.33 0.25 10.57
C LEU A 124 0.91 -1.06 10.00
N LEU A 125 1.72 -0.98 8.94
CA LEU A 125 2.36 -2.16 8.35
C LEU A 125 3.31 -2.85 9.33
N LYS A 126 4.11 -2.09 10.10
CA LYS A 126 4.97 -2.64 11.16
C LYS A 126 4.14 -3.42 12.18
N ALA A 127 3.05 -2.84 12.67
CA ALA A 127 2.17 -3.51 13.63
C ALA A 127 1.54 -4.78 13.04
N ALA A 128 1.05 -4.71 11.80
CA ALA A 128 0.44 -5.86 11.11
C ALA A 128 1.45 -7.00 10.88
N MET A 129 2.68 -6.69 10.46
CA MET A 129 3.70 -7.70 10.13
C MET A 129 4.27 -8.43 11.35
N THR A 130 3.97 -7.98 12.58
CA THR A 130 4.30 -8.75 13.80
C THR A 130 3.57 -10.09 13.87
N ASP A 131 2.42 -10.20 13.20
CA ASP A 131 1.63 -11.41 13.13
C ASP A 131 2.08 -12.25 11.92
N PRO A 132 2.65 -13.45 12.14
CA PRO A 132 3.14 -14.31 11.05
C PRO A 132 2.00 -14.86 10.18
N CYS A 133 0.75 -14.83 10.65
CA CYS A 133 -0.42 -15.29 9.89
C CYS A 133 -0.95 -14.22 8.93
N VAL A 134 -0.48 -12.98 9.01
CA VAL A 134 -0.93 -11.92 8.08
C VAL A 134 -0.41 -12.19 6.68
N THR A 135 -1.32 -12.37 5.74
CA THR A 135 -1.01 -12.65 4.32
C THR A 135 -1.09 -11.38 3.47
N HIS A 136 -1.99 -10.48 3.84
CA HIS A 136 -2.25 -9.23 3.13
C HIS A 136 -2.55 -8.10 4.11
N CYS A 137 -2.20 -6.87 3.71
CA CYS A 137 -2.65 -5.64 4.35
C CYS A 137 -3.54 -4.86 3.39
N ILE A 138 -4.74 -4.47 3.81
CA ILE A 138 -5.57 -3.51 3.09
C ILE A 138 -5.43 -2.13 3.74
N VAL A 139 -5.03 -1.13 2.96
CA VAL A 139 -4.92 0.25 3.42
C VAL A 139 -6.25 0.96 3.20
N VAL A 140 -6.86 1.45 4.28
CA VAL A 140 -8.16 2.12 4.26
C VAL A 140 -8.12 3.43 5.05
N THR A 141 -9.06 4.33 4.78
CA THR A 141 -9.29 5.56 5.56
C THR A 141 -10.64 5.51 6.26
N GLU A 142 -10.94 6.51 7.09
CA GLU A 142 -12.22 6.60 7.82
C GLU A 142 -13.46 6.64 6.93
N SER A 143 -13.32 7.05 5.66
CA SER A 143 -14.41 7.11 4.68
C SER A 143 -14.66 5.80 3.95
N CYS A 144 -13.79 4.80 4.08
CA CYS A 144 -13.92 3.54 3.38
C CYS A 144 -15.03 2.66 3.97
N VAL A 145 -15.69 1.91 3.08
CA VAL A 145 -16.67 0.88 3.42
C VAL A 145 -16.40 -0.37 2.58
N PRO A 146 -16.50 -1.58 3.16
CA PRO A 146 -16.40 -2.80 2.39
C PRO A 146 -17.66 -2.95 1.51
N LEU A 147 -17.45 -3.25 0.21
CA LEU A 147 -18.54 -3.54 -0.73
C LEU A 147 -18.79 -5.05 -0.92
N LEU A 148 -17.75 -5.85 -0.66
CA LEU A 148 -17.82 -7.31 -0.72
C LEU A 148 -17.82 -7.88 0.70
N ARG A 149 -18.47 -9.03 0.86
CA ARG A 149 -18.34 -9.87 2.05
C ARG A 149 -16.89 -10.25 2.30
N PHE A 150 -16.50 -10.47 3.55
CA PHE A 150 -15.12 -10.77 3.91
C PHE A 150 -14.61 -12.02 3.21
N VAL A 151 -15.40 -13.10 3.26
CA VAL A 151 -15.06 -14.39 2.65
C VAL A 151 -14.92 -14.26 1.12
N ASP A 152 -15.78 -13.46 0.48
CA ASP A 152 -15.74 -13.27 -0.97
C ASP A 152 -14.50 -12.45 -1.37
N LEU A 153 -14.17 -11.37 -0.65
CA LEU A 153 -12.93 -10.62 -0.87
C LEU A 153 -11.72 -11.56 -0.73
N TYR A 154 -11.67 -12.33 0.35
CA TYR A 154 -10.51 -13.15 0.65
C TYR A 154 -10.28 -14.26 -0.39
N ARG A 155 -11.34 -14.93 -0.85
CA ARG A 155 -11.26 -15.90 -1.95
C ARG A 155 -10.76 -15.28 -3.24
N ASN A 156 -11.20 -14.06 -3.55
CA ASN A 156 -10.71 -13.32 -4.72
C ASN A 156 -9.22 -12.98 -4.60
N LEU A 157 -8.75 -12.57 -3.42
CA LEU A 157 -7.34 -12.24 -3.16
C LEU A 157 -6.42 -13.47 -3.23
N LEU A 158 -6.90 -14.63 -2.78
CA LEU A 158 -6.14 -15.87 -2.87
C LEU A 158 -6.27 -16.57 -4.24
N GLU A 159 -7.04 -16.01 -5.17
CA GLU A 159 -7.37 -16.64 -6.45
C GLU A 159 -7.89 -18.08 -6.27
N ILE A 160 -8.63 -18.33 -5.19
CA ILE A 160 -9.26 -19.64 -4.93
C ILE A 160 -10.47 -19.74 -5.85
N ASN A 161 -10.20 -20.06 -7.11
CA ASN A 161 -11.20 -20.31 -8.14
C ASN A 161 -11.58 -21.79 -8.08
N GLY A 162 -12.60 -22.12 -7.28
CA GLY A 162 -13.16 -23.46 -7.22
C GLY A 162 -14.16 -23.64 -6.09
N THR A 163 -15.24 -24.39 -6.36
CA THR A 163 -15.84 -25.21 -5.31
C THR A 163 -14.80 -26.24 -4.89
N PRO A 164 -14.58 -26.49 -3.58
CA PRO A 164 -13.65 -27.52 -3.11
C PRO A 164 -14.11 -28.88 -3.66
N THR A 165 -13.61 -29.26 -4.83
CA THR A 165 -13.92 -30.54 -5.43
C THR A 165 -12.86 -31.51 -4.90
N ASN A 166 -13.22 -32.21 -3.83
CA ASN A 166 -12.52 -33.39 -3.31
C ASN A 166 -11.27 -33.15 -2.44
N GLY A 167 -11.37 -32.29 -1.42
CA GLY A 167 -10.68 -32.50 -0.13
C GLY A 167 -9.14 -32.43 -0.10
N THR A 168 -8.47 -32.12 -1.21
CA THR A 168 -7.02 -31.86 -1.24
C THR A 168 -6.74 -30.68 -2.16
N GLU A 169 -7.13 -29.48 -1.75
CA GLU A 169 -6.58 -28.27 -2.34
C GLU A 169 -5.14 -28.13 -1.83
N GLU A 170 -4.18 -28.56 -2.65
CA GLU A 170 -2.82 -28.01 -2.54
C GLU A 170 -2.95 -26.52 -2.81
N VAL A 171 -3.00 -25.72 -1.75
CA VAL A 171 -2.75 -24.28 -1.82
C VAL A 171 -1.32 -24.16 -2.35
N ILE A 172 -1.20 -24.04 -3.67
CA ILE A 172 0.07 -23.87 -4.35
C ILE A 172 0.74 -22.68 -3.65
N SER A 173 1.98 -22.88 -3.20
CA SER A 173 2.84 -21.89 -2.53
C SER A 173 3.17 -20.67 -3.42
N ARG A 174 2.15 -20.01 -3.96
CA ARG A 174 2.28 -18.78 -4.71
C ARG A 174 2.55 -17.65 -3.73
N PRO A 175 3.45 -16.72 -4.06
CA PRO A 175 3.58 -15.51 -3.28
C PRO A 175 2.25 -14.75 -3.29
N PHE A 176 1.87 -14.22 -2.12
CA PHE A 176 0.71 -13.35 -2.00
C PHE A 176 0.88 -12.13 -2.91
N LYS A 177 -0.15 -11.83 -3.69
CA LYS A 177 -0.12 -10.77 -4.69
C LYS A 177 -0.51 -9.43 -4.09
N THR A 178 0.08 -8.37 -4.61
CA THR A 178 -0.35 -7.00 -4.36
C THR A 178 -1.30 -6.57 -5.45
N TYR A 179 -2.42 -5.95 -5.08
CA TYR A 179 -3.42 -5.43 -6.00
C TYR A 179 -3.42 -3.91 -5.91
N MET A 180 -2.91 -3.28 -6.96
CA MET A 180 -2.70 -1.85 -7.00
C MET A 180 -2.66 -1.41 -8.46
N SER A 181 -3.53 -0.47 -8.85
CA SER A 181 -3.43 0.07 -10.20
C SER A 181 -2.38 1.16 -10.27
N HIS A 182 -1.30 0.89 -10.99
CA HIS A 182 -0.13 1.74 -10.99
C HIS A 182 0.32 2.14 -12.40
N TYR A 183 1.15 3.17 -12.47
CA TYR A 183 1.76 3.64 -13.69
C TYR A 183 3.07 4.39 -13.43
N ASP A 184 3.88 4.54 -14.47
CA ASP A 184 5.15 5.27 -14.42
C ASP A 184 5.04 6.66 -15.07
N VAL A 185 6.15 7.39 -15.08
CA VAL A 185 6.25 8.75 -15.61
C VAL A 185 6.05 8.83 -17.13
N LYS A 186 6.21 7.71 -17.85
CA LYS A 186 6.07 7.60 -19.32
C LYS A 186 4.68 7.13 -19.73
N SER A 187 3.88 6.64 -18.79
CA SER A 187 2.53 6.17 -19.05
C SER A 187 1.64 7.28 -19.61
N PRO A 188 0.73 6.99 -20.57
CA PRO A 188 -0.29 7.94 -21.00
C PRO A 188 -1.26 8.34 -19.88
N ARG A 189 -1.28 7.58 -18.77
CA ARG A 189 -2.03 7.88 -17.54
C ARG A 189 -1.43 9.05 -16.75
N CYS A 190 -0.17 9.40 -17.02
CA CYS A 190 0.55 10.49 -16.36
C CYS A 190 0.01 11.85 -16.83
N THR A 191 -0.69 12.55 -15.94
CA THR A 191 -1.35 13.81 -16.27
C THR A 191 -0.41 15.02 -16.22
N LYS A 192 -0.88 16.17 -16.72
CA LYS A 192 -0.18 17.46 -16.48
C LYS A 192 -0.08 17.78 -15.00
N PHE A 193 -1.09 17.40 -14.22
CA PHE A 193 -1.06 17.58 -12.77
C PHE A 193 0.09 16.78 -12.15
N ASP A 194 0.29 15.52 -12.55
CA ASP A 194 1.37 14.66 -12.05
C ASP A 194 2.75 15.25 -12.36
N SER A 195 2.95 15.63 -13.62
CA SER A 195 4.20 16.20 -14.12
C SER A 195 4.54 17.59 -13.57
N GLN A 196 3.56 18.34 -13.07
CA GLN A 196 3.78 19.67 -12.49
C GLN A 196 3.83 19.65 -10.97
N SER A 197 3.04 18.78 -10.34
CA SER A 197 2.84 18.82 -8.89
C SER A 197 3.76 17.87 -8.14
N TRP A 198 4.22 16.78 -8.78
CA TRP A 198 4.87 15.68 -8.06
C TRP A 198 6.33 15.55 -8.42
N PHE A 199 6.64 15.27 -9.70
CA PHE A 199 8.03 15.01 -10.10
C PHE A 199 8.95 16.20 -9.88
N PRO A 200 8.56 17.46 -10.18
CA PRO A 200 9.40 18.61 -9.90
C PRO A 200 9.65 18.78 -8.39
N LYS A 201 8.66 18.45 -7.55
CA LYS A 201 8.79 18.51 -6.09
C LYS A 201 9.74 17.44 -5.56
N LEU A 202 9.58 16.20 -6.02
CA LEU A 202 10.49 15.10 -5.69
C LEU A 202 11.93 15.44 -6.09
N GLN A 203 12.14 15.93 -7.30
CA GLN A 203 13.46 16.35 -7.78
C GLN A 203 14.03 17.52 -6.97
N ALA A 204 13.22 18.56 -6.69
CA ALA A 204 13.64 19.69 -5.87
C ALA A 204 14.03 19.27 -4.44
N ASN A 205 13.40 18.21 -3.92
CA ASN A 205 13.72 17.64 -2.62
C ASN A 205 14.87 16.62 -2.66
N GLY A 206 15.49 16.40 -3.83
CA GLY A 206 16.68 15.56 -3.99
C GLY A 206 16.43 14.17 -4.55
N PHE A 207 15.27 13.86 -5.13
CA PHE A 207 15.10 12.60 -5.86
C PHE A 207 15.93 12.63 -7.16
N PRO A 208 16.74 11.59 -7.48
CA PRO A 208 17.62 11.61 -8.64
C PRO A 208 16.83 11.66 -9.95
N SER A 209 17.10 12.65 -10.80
CA SER A 209 16.37 12.86 -12.06
C SER A 209 16.59 11.73 -13.07
N ASP A 210 17.79 11.14 -13.08
CA ASP A 210 18.15 9.99 -13.92
C ASP A 210 17.48 8.69 -13.47
N LYS A 211 16.85 8.69 -12.29
CA LYS A 211 16.12 7.55 -11.71
C LYS A 211 14.60 7.75 -11.75
N SER A 212 14.09 8.67 -12.56
CA SER A 212 12.63 8.89 -12.71
C SER A 212 11.87 7.63 -13.13
N ASP A 213 12.53 6.71 -13.82
CA ASP A 213 11.95 5.43 -14.26
C ASP A 213 11.64 4.47 -13.08
N PHE A 214 12.11 4.78 -11.87
CA PHE A 214 11.76 4.05 -10.65
C PHE A 214 10.50 4.58 -9.98
N LEU A 215 10.11 5.83 -10.28
CA LEU A 215 8.90 6.40 -9.72
C LEU A 215 7.69 5.68 -10.28
N ARG A 216 6.80 5.31 -9.38
CA ARG A 216 5.49 4.77 -9.69
C ARG A 216 4.44 5.57 -8.95
N LYS A 217 3.28 5.67 -9.57
CA LYS A 217 2.08 6.25 -8.99
C LYS A 217 0.99 5.18 -8.98
N ALA A 218 0.18 5.16 -7.94
CA ALA A 218 -0.99 4.31 -7.81
C ALA A 218 -2.22 5.16 -7.57
N LEU A 219 -3.28 4.91 -8.35
CA LEU A 219 -4.54 5.64 -8.21
C LEU A 219 -5.73 4.69 -8.01
N PRO A 220 -6.54 4.94 -6.96
CA PRO A 220 -6.23 5.78 -5.80
C PRO A 220 -5.15 5.14 -4.91
N GLY A 221 -4.64 5.86 -3.91
CA GLY A 221 -3.63 5.37 -2.95
C GLY A 221 -4.05 4.17 -2.10
N TRP A 222 -5.32 3.79 -2.11
CA TRP A 222 -5.82 2.58 -1.45
C TRP A 222 -5.39 1.31 -2.18
N SER A 223 -4.72 0.42 -1.48
CA SER A 223 -4.15 -0.81 -2.03
C SER A 223 -4.36 -2.01 -1.12
N VAL A 224 -4.30 -3.20 -1.70
CA VAL A 224 -4.08 -4.45 -0.96
C VAL A 224 -2.67 -4.89 -1.26
N LEU A 225 -1.86 -4.96 -0.21
CA LEU A 225 -0.44 -5.30 -0.27
C LEU A 225 -0.26 -6.75 0.18
N GLY A 226 0.38 -7.57 -0.64
CA GLY A 226 0.82 -8.90 -0.23
C GLY A 226 1.93 -8.81 0.84
N ARG A 227 2.05 -9.84 1.69
CA ARG A 227 3.04 -9.85 2.78
C ARG A 227 4.46 -9.55 2.31
N GLU A 228 4.90 -10.18 1.22
CA GLU A 228 6.26 -10.00 0.68
C GLU A 228 6.52 -8.52 0.31
N ASP A 229 5.54 -7.87 -0.31
CA ASP A 229 5.64 -6.45 -0.67
C ASP A 229 5.54 -5.54 0.56
N CYS A 230 4.74 -5.88 1.57
CA CYS A 230 4.72 -5.16 2.86
C CYS A 230 6.10 -5.19 3.52
N GLU A 231 6.69 -6.37 3.66
CA GLU A 231 8.03 -6.53 4.22
C GLU A 231 9.09 -5.83 3.35
N GLY A 232 8.91 -5.83 2.03
CA GLY A 232 9.71 -5.07 1.08
C GLY A 232 9.68 -3.58 1.33
N ILE A 233 8.48 -3.00 1.45
CA ILE A 233 8.25 -1.60 1.79
C ILE A 233 8.94 -1.26 3.12
N LEU A 234 8.77 -2.09 4.16
CA LEU A 234 9.40 -1.86 5.46
C LEU A 234 10.94 -1.90 5.40
N ARG A 235 11.53 -2.78 4.58
CA ARG A 235 12.99 -2.82 4.35
C ARG A 235 13.47 -1.56 3.61
N VAL A 236 12.73 -1.12 2.59
CA VAL A 236 13.02 0.13 1.88
C VAL A 236 12.95 1.28 2.87
N ASP A 237 11.87 1.38 3.65
CA ASP A 237 11.69 2.41 4.68
C ASP A 237 12.85 2.44 5.68
N GLU A 238 13.23 1.28 6.22
CA GLU A 238 14.28 1.19 7.22
C GLU A 238 15.62 1.73 6.71
N ARG A 239 15.94 1.44 5.44
CA ARG A 239 17.14 1.94 4.77
C ARG A 239 16.99 3.41 4.36
N ALA A 240 15.75 3.87 4.19
CA ALA A 240 15.35 5.18 3.72
C ALA A 240 14.85 6.11 4.85
N LYS A 241 15.15 5.84 6.13
CA LYS A 241 14.61 6.58 7.29
C LYS A 241 14.77 8.10 7.23
N GLN A 242 15.64 8.64 6.39
CA GLN A 242 15.83 10.09 6.16
C GLN A 242 15.07 10.63 4.94
N MET A 243 14.57 9.74 4.07
CA MET A 243 13.89 10.08 2.83
C MET A 243 12.47 10.61 3.00
N TRP A 244 11.90 10.56 4.21
CA TRP A 244 10.58 11.12 4.48
C TRP A 244 10.42 12.56 4.00
N LYS A 245 11.48 13.35 4.12
CA LYS A 245 11.47 14.75 3.71
C LYS A 245 11.52 14.94 2.17
N ILE A 246 11.92 13.93 1.39
CA ILE A 246 11.76 13.99 -0.09
C ILE A 246 10.29 14.10 -0.47
N TRP A 247 9.41 13.54 0.35
CA TRP A 247 7.97 13.54 0.13
C TRP A 247 7.29 14.80 0.67
N GLU A 248 8.04 15.72 1.31
CA GLU A 248 7.49 16.96 1.83
C GLU A 248 6.96 17.85 0.70
N GLY A 249 5.69 18.23 0.78
CA GLY A 249 5.01 19.02 -0.25
C GLY A 249 4.66 18.26 -1.52
N VAL A 250 4.89 16.94 -1.57
CA VAL A 250 4.34 16.07 -2.60
C VAL A 250 2.86 15.84 -2.28
N TRP A 251 1.99 16.09 -3.25
CA TRP A 251 0.57 15.89 -3.10
C TRP A 251 0.23 14.39 -3.07
N ALA A 252 -0.64 13.97 -2.14
CA ALA A 252 -1.03 12.56 -1.92
C ALA A 252 0.20 11.61 -1.94
N PRO A 253 1.17 11.82 -1.04
CA PRO A 253 2.48 11.15 -1.12
C PRO A 253 2.39 9.62 -1.02
N GLU A 254 1.35 9.07 -0.39
CA GLU A 254 1.06 7.63 -0.33
C GLU A 254 0.79 7.02 -1.71
N GLU A 255 0.23 7.81 -2.64
CA GLU A 255 -0.01 7.40 -4.03
C GLU A 255 1.28 7.20 -4.81
N VAL A 256 2.41 7.75 -4.35
CA VAL A 256 3.71 7.62 -5.01
C VAL A 256 4.65 6.73 -4.21
N TYR A 257 4.70 6.90 -2.90
CA TYR A 257 5.66 6.21 -2.04
C TYR A 257 5.47 4.70 -2.09
N LEU A 258 4.25 4.20 -1.83
CA LEU A 258 3.98 2.77 -1.75
C LEU A 258 4.35 2.02 -3.05
N PRO A 259 3.84 2.41 -4.24
CA PRO A 259 4.22 1.75 -5.48
C PRO A 259 5.71 1.95 -5.83
N THR A 260 6.31 3.09 -5.50
CA THR A 260 7.75 3.32 -5.73
C THR A 260 8.60 2.41 -4.84
N ALA A 261 8.26 2.25 -3.56
CA ALA A 261 8.96 1.37 -2.64
C ALA A 261 8.88 -0.10 -3.08
N ILE A 262 7.72 -0.55 -3.58
CA ILE A 262 7.57 -1.89 -4.16
C ILE A 262 8.44 -2.04 -5.42
N ASN A 263 8.44 -1.03 -6.29
CA ASN A 263 9.26 -1.04 -7.50
C ASN A 263 10.77 -1.11 -7.19
N VAL A 264 11.23 -0.35 -6.19
CA VAL A 264 12.61 -0.43 -5.70
C VAL A 264 12.89 -1.80 -5.06
N HIS A 265 11.95 -2.36 -4.33
CA HIS A 265 12.12 -3.65 -3.67
C HIS A 265 12.28 -4.81 -4.67
N ASN A 266 11.36 -4.92 -5.63
CA ASN A 266 11.30 -6.10 -6.50
C ASN A 266 10.93 -5.82 -7.96
N GLY A 267 10.78 -4.56 -8.37
CA GLY A 267 10.43 -4.20 -9.74
C GLY A 267 8.98 -4.52 -10.11
N MET A 268 8.06 -4.46 -9.14
CA MET A 268 6.62 -4.74 -9.31
C MET A 268 6.29 -6.19 -9.69
N LYS A 269 7.20 -7.16 -9.45
CA LYS A 269 7.04 -8.57 -9.87
C LYS A 269 5.79 -9.26 -9.28
N ASN A 270 5.35 -8.83 -8.10
CA ASN A 270 4.20 -9.42 -7.40
C ASN A 270 2.93 -8.58 -7.51
N VAL A 271 2.98 -7.49 -8.27
CA VAL A 271 1.85 -6.55 -8.40
C VAL A 271 0.97 -6.95 -9.57
N VAL A 272 -0.33 -7.04 -9.29
CA VAL A 272 -1.39 -7.16 -10.27
C VAL A 272 -1.95 -5.76 -10.48
N ASP A 273 -1.82 -5.22 -11.70
CA ASP A 273 -2.38 -3.91 -12.08
C ASP A 273 -3.91 -4.00 -12.15
N ARG A 274 -4.53 -3.87 -10.98
CA ARG A 274 -5.97 -3.98 -10.79
C ARG A 274 -6.42 -3.04 -9.69
N VAL A 275 -7.50 -2.30 -9.97
CA VAL A 275 -8.21 -1.51 -8.95
C VAL A 275 -9.15 -2.44 -8.19
N ILE A 276 -9.07 -2.38 -6.85
CA ILE A 276 -9.91 -3.17 -5.94
C ILE A 276 -10.83 -2.29 -5.08
N ASN A 277 -10.82 -0.99 -5.34
CA ASN A 277 -11.58 0.02 -4.64
C ASN A 277 -12.55 0.70 -5.61
N PHE A 278 -13.63 1.26 -5.05
CA PHE A 278 -14.56 2.11 -5.78
C PHE A 278 -14.42 3.53 -5.24
N ALA A 279 -14.11 4.48 -6.12
CA ALA A 279 -14.11 5.91 -5.78
C ALA A 279 -15.01 6.66 -6.76
N ALA A 280 -16.01 7.38 -6.23
CA ALA A 280 -16.84 8.29 -7.00
C ALA A 280 -16.15 9.66 -7.04
N TRP A 281 -15.55 10.00 -8.19
CA TRP A 281 -14.91 11.30 -8.40
C TRP A 281 -15.93 12.34 -8.85
N ASP A 282 -15.80 13.57 -8.34
CA ASP A 282 -16.67 14.68 -8.75
C ASP A 282 -16.41 15.05 -10.23
N GLU A 283 -17.43 14.89 -11.07
CA GLU A 283 -17.36 15.15 -12.51
C GLU A 283 -17.60 16.61 -12.89
N LYS A 284 -17.84 17.50 -11.92
CA LYS A 284 -18.19 18.90 -12.18
C LYS A 284 -17.18 19.67 -13.04
N ASN A 285 -15.92 19.24 -13.13
CA ASN A 285 -14.97 19.82 -14.07
C ASN A 285 -15.12 19.15 -15.45
N PRO A 286 -15.66 19.85 -16.48
CA PRO A 286 -15.83 19.27 -17.82
C PRO A 286 -14.49 18.99 -18.52
N ASP A 287 -13.39 19.61 -18.09
CA ASP A 287 -12.06 19.39 -18.63
C ASP A 287 -11.37 18.24 -17.87
N VAL A 288 -11.43 17.04 -18.45
CA VAL A 288 -10.83 15.81 -17.89
C VAL A 288 -9.33 15.98 -17.61
N THR A 289 -8.63 16.81 -18.38
CA THR A 289 -7.18 17.04 -18.22
C THR A 289 -6.84 17.87 -16.98
N LYS A 290 -7.83 18.55 -16.39
CA LYS A 290 -7.72 19.34 -15.17
C LYS A 290 -8.29 18.62 -13.94
N ARG A 291 -8.81 17.40 -14.10
CA ARG A 291 -9.22 16.57 -12.97
C ARG A 291 -7.96 16.03 -12.29
N ALA A 292 -7.94 16.05 -10.96
CA ALA A 292 -6.84 15.47 -10.19
C ALA A 292 -6.70 13.96 -10.45
N ASN A 293 -7.82 13.29 -10.81
CA ASN A 293 -7.88 11.85 -11.03
C ASN A 293 -8.69 11.53 -12.30
N PRO A 294 -8.09 10.87 -13.31
CA PRO A 294 -8.78 10.51 -14.54
C PRO A 294 -9.47 9.13 -14.48
N PHE A 295 -9.27 8.34 -13.41
CA PHE A 295 -9.72 6.94 -13.36
C PHE A 295 -11.11 6.74 -12.75
N TRP A 296 -11.90 5.95 -13.47
CA TRP A 296 -13.21 5.45 -13.09
C TRP A 296 -13.07 4.05 -12.51
N PHE A 297 -13.93 3.71 -11.54
CA PHE A 297 -14.29 2.31 -11.34
C PHE A 297 -15.07 1.83 -12.56
N ASP A 298 -14.62 0.76 -13.21
CA ASP A 298 -15.18 0.31 -14.50
C ASP A 298 -16.33 -0.70 -14.38
N GLY A 299 -16.88 -0.86 -13.17
CA GLY A 299 -18.00 -1.75 -12.93
C GLY A 299 -17.64 -3.23 -12.85
N ARG A 300 -16.37 -3.62 -13.04
CA ARG A 300 -15.96 -5.03 -13.10
C ARG A 300 -14.94 -5.37 -12.03
N PHE A 301 -15.42 -5.91 -10.92
CA PHE A 301 -14.56 -6.71 -10.02
C PHE A 301 -14.20 -8.04 -10.72
N GLY A 302 -13.22 -8.08 -11.62
CA GLY A 302 -12.74 -9.38 -12.12
C GLY A 302 -12.00 -9.43 -13.45
N GLU A 303 -12.16 -8.43 -14.32
CA GLU A 303 -11.58 -8.51 -15.66
C GLU A 303 -10.35 -7.63 -15.78
N VAL A 304 -9.20 -8.27 -15.99
CA VAL A 304 -7.95 -7.61 -16.38
C VAL A 304 -8.20 -6.90 -17.70
N ARG A 305 -8.08 -5.58 -17.73
CA ARG A 305 -8.01 -4.87 -19.00
C ARG A 305 -6.68 -5.24 -19.65
N ASN A 306 -6.73 -5.77 -20.87
CA ASN A 306 -5.61 -5.61 -21.78
C ASN A 306 -5.55 -4.11 -22.08
N CYS A 307 -4.49 -3.44 -21.66
CA CYS A 307 -4.22 -2.04 -21.96
C CYS A 307 -3.85 -1.89 -23.45
N GLU A 308 -4.82 -2.11 -24.33
CA GLU A 308 -4.75 -1.73 -25.74
C GLU A 308 -6.02 -0.93 -26.05
N GLU A 309 -5.90 0.40 -26.01
CA GLU A 309 -6.51 1.40 -26.91
C GLU A 309 -6.12 2.82 -26.49
#